data_AF-A0A7D7XWE8-F1
#
_entry.id   AF-A0A7D7XWE8-F1
#
_cell.length_a   1.000
_cell.length_b   1.000
_cell.length_c   1.000
_cell.angle_alpha   90.00
_cell.angle_beta   90.00
_cell.angle_gamma   90.00
#
_symmetry.space_group_name_H-M   'P 1'
#
loop_
_entity.id
_entity.type
_entity.pdbx_description
1 polymer ?
#
loop_
_entity_poly.entity_id
_entity_poly.type
_entity_poly.pdbx_seq_one_letter_code
_entity_poly.pdbx_strand_id
1 'polypeptide(L)'
;MKRKNVLKFVSLLSIGSFVTLTAASCTKETAPSQNTTSATEPSSRANEPSFERRMDTSERDATAARSSLVTLLASKAQNTGLYDDYAKIKDKLSRAYDSARRVLDSSSSTTQNLIDATSVLQTEINNAAKDKSDFDRANSKLVDEYEDLKTALEQETTILETVKDAKVKLALVALFKQAKNIVDKTLVPIDGNSPGVIQVTIVSEGLSKSIAGLKLANVFEGLKGLNTLNKGLKGLKALKGLRRMRMKMGMES
;
A
#
# COMPACT_ATOMS: atom_id res chain seq x y z
N MET A 1 24.09 -21.19 10.20
CA MET A 1 23.87 -20.04 9.30
C MET A 1 22.45 -20.10 8.76
N LYS A 2 21.52 -19.28 9.28
CA LYS A 2 20.12 -19.28 8.83
C LYS A 2 19.95 -18.18 7.77
N ARG A 3 19.66 -18.60 6.53
CA ARG A 3 19.31 -17.69 5.43
C ARG A 3 17.98 -17.03 5.77
N LYS A 4 17.95 -15.70 5.79
CA LYS A 4 16.71 -14.92 5.91
C LYS A 4 16.13 -14.82 4.51
N ASN A 5 15.02 -15.51 4.28
CA ASN A 5 14.21 -15.30 3.08
C ASN A 5 13.52 -13.95 3.24
N VAL A 6 14.10 -12.91 2.65
CA VAL A 6 13.41 -11.64 2.42
C VAL A 6 12.34 -11.94 1.39
N LEU A 7 11.11 -12.09 1.86
CA LEU A 7 9.94 -12.25 1.02
C LEU A 7 9.74 -10.92 0.29
N LYS A 8 10.34 -10.78 -0.89
CA LYS A 8 10.05 -9.68 -1.80
C LYS A 8 8.62 -9.87 -2.27
N PHE A 9 7.68 -9.15 -1.67
CA PHE A 9 6.37 -8.93 -2.27
C PHE A 9 6.56 -8.05 -3.50
N VAL A 10 6.96 -8.70 -4.60
CA VAL A 10 6.70 -8.17 -5.93
C VAL A 10 5.19 -8.32 -6.12
N SER A 11 4.44 -7.38 -5.55
CA SER A 11 3.03 -7.20 -5.89
C SER A 11 2.99 -6.56 -7.28
N LEU A 12 3.32 -7.37 -8.29
CA LEU A 12 2.73 -7.27 -9.62
C LEU A 12 1.28 -7.78 -9.47
N LEU A 13 0.47 -7.07 -8.68
CA LEU A 13 -0.97 -7.18 -8.85
C LEU A 13 -1.24 -6.47 -10.16
N SER A 14 -1.41 -7.28 -11.21
CA SER A 14 -2.02 -6.92 -12.47
C SER A 14 -3.26 -6.08 -12.17
N ILE A 15 -3.11 -4.77 -12.20
CA ILE A 15 -4.23 -3.83 -12.18
C ILE A 15 -5.12 -4.30 -13.32
N GLY A 16 -6.34 -4.70 -12.93
CA GLY A 16 -7.15 -5.63 -13.67
C GLY A 16 -7.26 -5.28 -15.15
N SER A 17 -7.27 -6.33 -15.98
CA SER A 17 -7.79 -6.30 -17.34
C SER A 17 -9.22 -5.77 -17.31
N PHE A 18 -9.38 -4.45 -17.30
CA PHE A 18 -10.63 -3.83 -17.67
C PHE A 18 -10.74 -4.03 -19.17
N VAL A 19 -11.59 -5.00 -19.55
CA VAL A 19 -12.06 -5.16 -20.91
C VAL A 19 -12.58 -3.79 -21.35
N THR A 20 -11.83 -3.10 -22.20
CA THR A 20 -12.32 -1.96 -22.94
C THR A 20 -13.51 -2.46 -23.74
N LEU A 21 -14.71 -2.19 -23.26
CA LEU A 21 -15.93 -2.41 -24.02
C LEU A 21 -15.94 -1.31 -25.10
N THR A 22 -15.20 -1.53 -26.18
CA THR A 22 -15.34 -0.73 -27.38
C THR A 22 -16.78 -0.91 -27.85
N ALA A 23 -17.61 0.10 -27.61
CA ALA A 23 -18.86 0.25 -28.31
C ALA A 23 -18.52 0.33 -29.80
N ALA A 24 -18.68 -0.80 -30.49
CA ALA A 24 -18.62 -0.86 -31.94
C ALA A 24 -19.83 -0.08 -32.45
N SER A 25 -19.68 1.24 -32.60
CA SER A 25 -20.60 2.03 -33.42
C SER A 25 -20.44 1.54 -34.84
N CYS A 26 -21.38 0.69 -35.29
CA CYS A 26 -21.50 0.27 -36.67
C CYS A 26 -21.73 1.51 -37.55
N THR A 27 -20.66 2.08 -38.08
CA THR A 27 -20.74 2.98 -39.23
C THR A 27 -21.14 2.14 -40.43
N LYS A 28 -22.41 2.22 -40.84
CA LYS A 28 -22.86 1.71 -42.15
C LYS A 28 -22.14 2.50 -43.23
N GLU A 29 -21.20 1.82 -43.87
CA GLU A 29 -20.51 2.24 -45.08
C GLU A 29 -21.56 2.44 -46.18
N THR A 30 -21.69 3.69 -46.67
CA THR A 30 -22.57 4.02 -47.81
C THR A 30 -21.70 4.08 -49.06
N ALA A 31 -21.70 3.01 -49.85
CA ALA A 31 -21.10 3.00 -51.19
C ALA A 31 -22.06 3.67 -52.21
N PRO A 32 -21.54 4.20 -53.34
CA PRO A 32 -22.19 5.27 -54.08
C PRO A 32 -23.26 4.78 -55.08
N SER A 33 -24.20 5.71 -55.28
CA SER A 33 -25.28 5.75 -56.27
C SER A 33 -24.91 5.25 -57.67
N GLN A 34 -25.71 4.32 -58.19
CA GLN A 34 -25.99 4.23 -59.63
C GLN A 34 -27.50 4.20 -59.86
N ASN A 35 -27.92 5.11 -60.72
CA ASN A 35 -29.28 5.43 -61.09
C ASN A 35 -29.73 4.54 -62.26
N THR A 36 -30.81 3.76 -62.09
CA THR A 36 -31.66 3.32 -63.22
C THR A 36 -33.10 3.20 -62.77
N THR A 37 -33.94 4.04 -63.38
CA THR A 37 -35.39 4.10 -63.26
C THR A 37 -36.06 2.88 -63.88
N SER A 38 -36.97 2.22 -63.16
CA SER A 38 -38.09 1.45 -63.73
C SER A 38 -39.15 1.28 -62.65
N ALA A 39 -40.32 1.86 -62.89
CA ALA A 39 -41.47 1.85 -62.00
C ALA A 39 -42.18 0.50 -62.02
N THR A 40 -42.45 -0.07 -60.83
CA THR A 40 -43.63 -0.89 -60.49
C THR A 40 -43.75 -0.86 -58.96
N GLU A 41 -44.72 -0.13 -58.42
CA GLU A 41 -45.13 -0.35 -57.02
C GLU A 41 -45.82 -1.71 -56.91
N PRO A 42 -45.48 -2.49 -55.87
CA PRO A 42 -46.47 -2.64 -54.82
C PRO A 42 -45.83 -2.47 -53.44
N SER A 43 -46.37 -1.50 -52.68
CA SER A 43 -46.44 -1.43 -51.21
C SER A 43 -45.47 -2.35 -50.46
N SER A 44 -44.20 -1.97 -50.35
CA SER A 44 -43.32 -2.45 -49.29
C SER A 44 -43.31 -1.39 -48.19
N ARG A 45 -44.03 -1.69 -47.10
CA ARG A 45 -43.81 -1.04 -45.81
C ARG A 45 -42.36 -1.32 -45.45
N ALA A 46 -41.47 -0.40 -45.82
CA ALA A 46 -40.11 -0.39 -45.31
C ALA A 46 -40.25 -0.36 -43.78
N ASN A 47 -39.87 -1.46 -43.14
CA ASN A 47 -39.63 -1.46 -41.70
C ASN A 47 -38.44 -0.52 -41.46
N GLU A 48 -38.73 0.78 -41.38
CA GLU A 48 -38.00 1.71 -40.53
C GLU A 48 -37.69 0.96 -39.22
N PRO A 49 -36.44 0.90 -38.76
CA PRO A 49 -36.15 0.30 -37.47
C PRO A 49 -37.00 1.04 -36.43
N SER A 50 -37.99 0.33 -35.90
CA SER A 50 -39.01 0.89 -35.04
C SER A 50 -38.36 1.68 -33.91
N PHE A 51 -38.92 2.85 -33.62
CA PHE A 51 -38.51 3.76 -32.54
C PHE A 51 -38.29 3.02 -31.20
N GLU A 52 -39.10 1.96 -30.96
CA GLU A 52 -38.98 1.02 -29.83
C GLU A 52 -37.61 0.33 -29.75
N ARG A 53 -37.05 -0.14 -30.89
CA ARG A 53 -35.74 -0.82 -30.91
C ARG A 53 -34.59 0.15 -30.63
N ARG A 54 -34.73 1.42 -31.05
CA ARG A 54 -33.75 2.49 -30.78
C ARG A 54 -33.79 2.95 -29.31
N MET A 55 -34.97 3.02 -28.71
CA MET A 55 -35.11 3.30 -27.27
C MET A 55 -34.51 2.18 -26.42
N ASP A 56 -34.79 0.92 -26.74
CA ASP A 56 -34.24 -0.25 -26.03
C ASP A 56 -32.71 -0.30 -26.08
N THR A 57 -32.06 0.10 -27.19
CA THR A 57 -30.59 0.23 -27.22
C THR A 57 -30.07 1.34 -26.32
N SER A 58 -30.73 2.50 -26.28
CA SER A 58 -30.30 3.64 -25.47
C SER A 58 -30.41 3.37 -23.97
N GLU A 59 -31.46 2.67 -23.53
CA GLU A 59 -31.65 2.27 -22.13
C GLU A 59 -30.63 1.21 -21.69
N ARG A 60 -30.32 0.25 -22.58
CA ARG A 60 -29.27 -0.75 -22.34
C ARG A 60 -27.89 -0.11 -22.23
N ASP A 61 -27.57 0.86 -23.09
CA ASP A 61 -26.29 1.58 -23.05
C ASP A 61 -26.14 2.41 -21.77
N ALA A 62 -27.21 3.09 -21.35
CA ALA A 62 -27.21 3.83 -20.08
C ALA A 62 -27.01 2.90 -18.87
N THR A 63 -27.66 1.75 -18.87
CA THR A 63 -27.53 0.74 -17.80
C THR A 63 -26.11 0.17 -17.74
N ALA A 64 -25.52 -0.14 -18.90
CA ALA A 64 -24.15 -0.60 -18.99
C ALA A 64 -23.15 0.45 -18.49
N ALA A 65 -23.28 1.70 -18.93
CA ALA A 65 -22.42 2.81 -18.49
C ALA A 65 -22.51 3.05 -16.98
N ARG A 66 -23.71 2.99 -16.40
CA ARG A 66 -23.91 3.08 -14.94
C ARG A 66 -23.21 1.92 -14.21
N SER A 67 -23.39 0.69 -14.71
CA SER A 67 -22.78 -0.49 -14.10
C SER A 67 -21.24 -0.40 -14.09
N SER A 68 -20.62 -0.02 -15.21
CA SER A 68 -19.18 0.19 -15.30
C SER A 68 -18.67 1.22 -14.29
N LEU A 69 -19.35 2.36 -14.18
CA LEU A 69 -18.99 3.41 -13.23
C LEU A 69 -19.14 2.96 -11.77
N VAL A 70 -20.22 2.24 -11.44
CA VAL A 70 -20.45 1.66 -10.10
C VAL A 70 -19.34 0.67 -9.74
N THR A 71 -19.00 -0.25 -10.63
CA THR A 71 -17.90 -1.20 -10.42
C THR A 71 -16.59 -0.46 -10.16
N LEU A 72 -16.29 0.58 -10.94
CA LEU A 72 -15.07 1.35 -10.77
C LEU A 72 -15.08 2.10 -9.43
N LEU A 73 -16.19 2.74 -9.04
CA LEU A 73 -16.34 3.45 -7.76
C LEU A 73 -16.18 2.52 -6.54
N ALA A 74 -16.62 1.25 -6.65
CA ALA A 74 -16.47 0.26 -5.58
C ALA A 74 -14.99 -0.02 -5.23
N SER A 75 -14.06 0.24 -6.16
CA SER A 75 -12.61 0.06 -5.94
C SER A 75 -11.94 1.20 -5.14
N LYS A 76 -12.68 2.26 -4.76
CA LYS A 76 -12.11 3.48 -4.14
C LYS A 76 -11.20 3.18 -2.95
N ALA A 77 -11.66 2.39 -1.98
CA ALA A 77 -10.90 2.11 -0.76
C ALA A 77 -9.57 1.42 -1.06
N GLN A 78 -9.59 0.39 -1.92
CA GLN A 78 -8.39 -0.33 -2.35
C GLN A 78 -7.43 0.60 -3.09
N ASN A 79 -7.92 1.32 -4.11
CA ASN A 79 -7.05 2.13 -4.95
C ASN A 79 -6.45 3.33 -4.19
N THR A 80 -7.23 4.01 -3.34
CA THR A 80 -6.70 5.13 -2.55
C THR A 80 -5.75 4.69 -1.43
N GLY A 81 -5.96 3.51 -0.84
CA GLY A 81 -5.10 2.97 0.22
C GLY A 81 -3.68 2.62 -0.24
N LEU A 82 -3.47 2.35 -1.53
CA LEU A 82 -2.13 2.15 -2.11
C LEU A 82 -1.22 3.39 -2.01
N TYR A 83 -1.81 4.56 -1.71
CA TYR A 83 -1.14 5.86 -1.71
C TYR A 83 -1.18 6.51 -0.32
N ASP A 84 -1.32 5.74 0.75
CA ASP A 84 -1.36 6.27 2.13
C ASP A 84 -0.11 7.10 2.48
N ASP A 85 1.06 6.70 1.98
CA ASP A 85 2.32 7.44 2.12
C ASP A 85 2.53 8.52 1.04
N TYR A 86 1.56 8.76 0.17
CA TYR A 86 1.66 9.68 -0.97
C TYR A 86 0.43 10.60 -0.97
N ALA A 87 0.28 11.39 0.11
CA ALA A 87 -0.94 12.11 0.42
C ALA A 87 -1.49 12.95 -0.74
N LYS A 88 -0.64 13.60 -1.54
CA LYS A 88 -1.07 14.37 -2.73
C LYS A 88 -1.66 13.49 -3.84
N ILE A 89 -1.03 12.34 -4.10
CA ILE A 89 -1.52 11.37 -5.09
C ILE A 89 -2.87 10.81 -4.63
N LYS A 90 -2.96 10.46 -3.34
CA LYS A 90 -4.20 9.98 -2.70
C LYS A 90 -5.32 11.00 -2.76
N ASP A 91 -5.04 12.27 -2.45
CA ASP A 91 -6.03 13.37 -2.49
C ASP A 91 -6.56 13.57 -3.91
N LYS A 92 -5.66 13.69 -4.91
CA LYS A 92 -6.05 13.84 -6.32
C LYS A 92 -6.95 12.69 -6.78
N LEU A 93 -6.55 11.45 -6.50
CA LEU A 93 -7.32 10.27 -6.85
C LEU A 93 -8.68 10.24 -6.12
N SER A 94 -8.71 10.61 -4.84
CA SER A 94 -9.96 10.68 -4.05
C SER A 94 -10.94 11.70 -4.64
N ARG A 95 -10.45 12.87 -5.09
CA ARG A 95 -11.27 13.88 -5.77
C ARG A 95 -11.81 13.39 -7.12
N ALA A 96 -11.05 12.58 -7.85
CA ALA A 96 -11.51 11.96 -9.09
C ALA A 96 -12.67 10.98 -8.81
N TYR A 97 -12.54 10.13 -7.78
CA TYR A 97 -13.63 9.26 -7.32
C TYR A 97 -14.87 10.05 -6.90
N ASP A 98 -14.70 11.14 -6.15
CA ASP A 98 -15.84 11.97 -5.71
C ASP A 98 -16.52 12.68 -6.89
N SER A 99 -15.74 13.10 -7.89
CA SER A 99 -16.27 13.70 -9.11
C SER A 99 -17.08 12.70 -9.93
N ALA A 100 -16.54 11.49 -10.13
CA ALA A 100 -17.25 10.39 -10.77
C ALA A 100 -18.55 10.03 -10.02
N ARG A 101 -18.52 10.01 -8.69
CA ARG A 101 -19.70 9.73 -7.86
C ARG A 101 -20.79 10.79 -8.04
N ARG A 102 -20.43 12.07 -8.09
CA ARG A 102 -21.39 13.16 -8.37
C ARG A 102 -22.07 12.99 -9.72
N VAL A 103 -21.34 12.54 -10.75
CA VAL A 103 -21.94 12.25 -12.06
C VAL A 103 -22.91 11.07 -11.96
N LEU A 104 -22.55 10.00 -11.26
CA LEU A 104 -23.43 8.84 -11.08
C LEU A 104 -24.74 9.21 -10.35
N ASP A 105 -24.64 9.99 -9.28
CA ASP A 105 -25.75 10.35 -8.40
C ASP A 105 -26.67 11.42 -9.01
N SER A 106 -26.25 12.11 -10.08
CA SER A 106 -27.06 13.11 -10.77
C SER A 106 -28.16 12.46 -11.61
N SER A 107 -29.40 12.91 -11.40
CA SER A 107 -30.58 12.49 -12.18
C SER A 107 -30.57 13.01 -13.62
N SER A 108 -29.76 14.02 -13.92
CA SER A 108 -29.65 14.63 -15.25
C SER A 108 -28.50 14.05 -16.10
N SER A 109 -27.71 13.13 -15.55
CA SER A 109 -26.57 12.55 -16.26
C SER A 109 -27.01 11.74 -17.47
N THR A 110 -26.48 12.11 -18.63
CA THR A 110 -26.63 11.37 -19.87
C THR A 110 -25.72 10.14 -19.90
N THR A 111 -25.97 9.21 -20.82
CA THR A 111 -25.07 8.07 -21.09
C THR A 111 -23.64 8.54 -21.37
N GLN A 112 -23.47 9.63 -22.14
CA GLN A 112 -22.14 10.18 -22.43
C GLN A 112 -21.46 10.70 -21.18
N ASN A 113 -22.17 11.38 -20.27
CA ASN A 113 -21.57 11.85 -19.01
C ASN A 113 -21.03 10.69 -18.16
N LEU A 114 -21.73 9.56 -18.12
CA LEU A 114 -21.30 8.37 -17.38
C LEU A 114 -20.06 7.72 -18.01
N ILE A 115 -20.01 7.66 -19.35
CA ILE A 115 -18.85 7.16 -20.11
C ILE A 115 -17.64 8.07 -19.85
N ASP A 116 -17.81 9.38 -19.98
CA ASP A 116 -16.74 10.35 -19.76
C ASP A 116 -16.22 10.29 -18.32
N ALA A 117 -17.12 10.22 -17.33
CA ALA A 117 -16.73 10.07 -15.93
C ALA A 117 -15.96 8.77 -15.65
N THR A 118 -16.35 7.67 -16.32
CA THR A 118 -15.62 6.39 -16.24
C THR A 118 -14.22 6.55 -16.82
N SER A 119 -14.08 7.15 -18.01
CA SER A 119 -12.81 7.36 -18.68
C SER A 119 -11.86 8.27 -17.88
N VAL A 120 -12.39 9.37 -17.33
CA VAL A 120 -11.64 10.29 -16.46
C VAL A 120 -11.15 9.57 -15.20
N LEU A 121 -12.01 8.79 -14.55
CA LEU A 121 -11.62 8.05 -13.34
C LEU A 121 -10.55 6.98 -13.65
N GLN A 122 -10.68 6.24 -14.75
CA GLN A 122 -9.66 5.28 -15.18
C GLN A 122 -8.31 5.97 -15.46
N THR A 123 -8.35 7.12 -16.14
CA THR A 123 -7.15 7.92 -16.42
C THR A 123 -6.47 8.36 -15.13
N GLU A 124 -7.23 8.83 -14.13
CA GLU A 124 -6.67 9.24 -12.85
C GLU A 124 -6.14 8.08 -12.01
N ILE A 125 -6.75 6.89 -12.09
CA ILE A 125 -6.20 5.66 -11.49
C ILE A 125 -4.83 5.33 -12.10
N ASN A 126 -4.71 5.40 -13.43
CA ASN A 126 -3.46 5.15 -14.14
C ASN A 126 -2.40 6.21 -13.83
N ASN A 127 -2.80 7.49 -13.78
CA ASN A 127 -1.91 8.60 -13.41
C ASN A 127 -1.37 8.42 -12.00
N ALA A 128 -2.21 8.04 -11.03
CA ALA A 128 -1.76 7.81 -9.65
C ALA A 128 -0.69 6.71 -9.57
N ALA A 129 -0.88 5.61 -10.31
CA ALA A 129 0.10 4.52 -10.36
C ALA A 129 1.42 4.97 -11.00
N LYS A 130 1.33 5.74 -12.09
CA LYS A 130 2.49 6.30 -12.78
C LYS A 130 3.24 7.30 -11.91
N ASP A 131 2.54 8.24 -11.28
CA ASP A 131 3.12 9.28 -10.43
C ASP A 131 3.88 8.66 -9.25
N LYS A 132 3.31 7.61 -8.64
CA LYS A 132 4.00 6.83 -7.60
C LYS A 132 5.27 6.18 -8.15
N SER A 133 5.16 5.44 -9.25
CA SER A 133 6.31 4.76 -9.87
C SER A 133 7.44 5.74 -10.25
N ASP A 134 7.09 6.91 -10.77
CA ASP A 134 8.04 7.95 -11.14
C ASP A 134 8.71 8.56 -9.91
N PHE A 135 7.94 8.85 -8.85
CA PHE A 135 8.50 9.32 -7.58
C PHE A 135 9.45 8.30 -6.98
N ASP A 136 9.04 7.04 -6.86
CA ASP A 136 9.83 5.96 -6.25
C ASP A 136 11.13 5.75 -7.00
N ARG A 137 11.08 5.78 -8.34
CA ARG A 137 12.26 5.65 -9.19
C ARG A 137 13.23 6.82 -9.02
N ALA A 138 12.71 8.05 -8.91
CA ALA A 138 13.54 9.24 -8.72
C ALA A 138 14.11 9.34 -7.29
N ASN A 139 13.45 8.73 -6.31
CA ASN A 139 13.74 8.89 -4.89
C ASN A 139 13.96 7.55 -4.17
N SER A 140 14.52 6.55 -4.84
CA SER A 140 14.63 5.17 -4.31
C SER A 140 15.23 5.10 -2.91
N LYS A 141 16.33 5.84 -2.67
CA LYS A 141 16.95 5.89 -1.35
C LYS A 141 16.02 6.46 -0.29
N LEU A 142 15.27 7.52 -0.60
CA LEU A 142 14.31 8.10 0.34
C LEU A 142 13.20 7.10 0.67
N VAL A 143 12.68 6.38 -0.33
CA VAL A 143 11.65 5.35 -0.15
C VAL A 143 12.17 4.23 0.74
N ASP A 144 13.36 3.70 0.47
CA ASP A 144 13.97 2.64 1.28
C ASP A 144 14.14 3.06 2.74
N GLU A 145 14.69 4.25 2.98
CA GLU A 145 14.94 4.79 4.33
C GLU A 145 13.64 5.08 5.09
N TYR A 146 12.59 5.49 4.36
CA TYR A 146 11.27 5.75 4.93
C TYR A 146 10.57 4.44 5.34
N GLU A 147 10.69 3.37 4.54
CA GLU A 147 10.18 2.04 4.89
C GLU A 147 10.93 1.40 6.07
N ASP A 148 12.26 1.57 6.13
CA ASP A 148 13.05 1.17 7.29
C ASP A 148 12.59 1.89 8.56
N LEU A 149 12.26 3.17 8.44
CA LEU A 149 11.79 4.00 9.55
C LEU A 149 10.37 3.59 10.02
N LYS A 150 9.47 3.26 9.09
CA LYS A 150 8.16 2.65 9.44
C LYS A 150 8.32 1.32 10.15
N THR A 151 9.18 0.44 9.65
CA THR A 151 9.50 -0.85 10.29
C THR A 151 10.04 -0.66 11.71
N ALA A 152 10.88 0.35 11.93
CA ALA A 152 11.38 0.66 13.27
C ALA A 152 10.26 1.15 14.20
N LEU A 153 9.33 1.97 13.72
CA LEU A 153 8.20 2.49 14.48
C LEU A 153 7.24 1.38 14.97
N GLU A 154 7.02 0.34 14.16
CA GLU A 154 6.22 -0.83 14.58
C GLU A 154 6.81 -1.55 15.81
N GLN A 155 8.11 -1.41 16.04
CA GLN A 155 8.83 -2.06 17.15
C GLN A 155 8.98 -1.14 18.37
N GLU A 156 8.48 0.10 18.33
CA GLU A 156 8.72 1.13 19.36
C GLU A 156 8.39 0.62 20.77
N THR A 157 7.16 0.16 20.99
CA THR A 157 6.71 -0.30 22.31
C THR A 157 7.62 -1.41 22.84
N THR A 158 7.87 -2.44 22.02
CA THR A 158 8.73 -3.57 22.38
C THR A 158 10.15 -3.11 22.71
N ILE A 159 10.72 -2.20 21.92
CA ILE A 159 12.06 -1.68 22.17
C ILE A 159 12.09 -0.91 23.49
N LEU A 160 11.17 0.03 23.71
CA LEU A 160 11.15 0.89 24.89
C LEU A 160 10.89 0.15 26.21
N GLU A 161 10.24 -1.02 26.17
CA GLU A 161 10.08 -1.91 27.32
C GLU A 161 11.38 -2.63 27.70
N THR A 162 12.23 -2.94 26.72
CA THR A 162 13.51 -3.64 26.97
C THR A 162 14.61 -2.73 27.53
N VAL A 163 14.48 -1.41 27.38
CA VAL A 163 15.51 -0.45 27.80
C VAL A 163 15.36 -0.10 29.27
N LYS A 164 16.31 -0.55 30.10
CA LYS A 164 16.36 -0.25 31.54
C LYS A 164 17.00 1.10 31.86
N ASP A 165 18.00 1.51 31.07
CA ASP A 165 18.69 2.79 31.30
C ASP A 165 17.78 3.97 30.89
N ALA A 166 17.47 4.84 31.86
CA ALA A 166 16.56 5.94 31.66
C ALA A 166 17.05 6.97 30.63
N LYS A 167 18.37 7.21 30.54
CA LYS A 167 18.95 8.17 29.58
C LYS A 167 18.87 7.61 28.16
N VAL A 168 19.18 6.33 27.99
CA VAL A 168 19.03 5.64 26.70
C VAL A 168 17.57 5.60 26.27
N LYS A 169 16.66 5.30 27.21
CA LYS A 169 15.22 5.30 26.94
C LYS A 169 14.73 6.67 26.48
N LEU A 170 15.15 7.75 27.15
CA LEU A 170 14.79 9.12 26.77
C LEU A 170 15.30 9.47 25.37
N ALA A 171 16.54 9.11 25.04
CA ALA A 171 17.11 9.35 23.71
C ALA A 171 16.34 8.59 22.61
N LEU A 172 15.95 7.34 22.86
CA LEU A 172 15.13 6.55 21.92
C LEU A 172 13.74 7.13 21.73
N VAL A 173 13.08 7.58 22.81
CA VAL A 173 11.78 8.27 22.72
C VAL A 173 11.89 9.50 21.81
N ALA A 174 12.97 10.27 21.94
CA ALA A 174 13.20 11.43 21.07
C ALA A 174 13.42 11.04 19.59
N LEU A 175 14.11 9.93 19.31
CA LEU A 175 14.26 9.41 17.95
C LEU A 175 12.94 8.89 17.37
N PHE A 176 12.16 8.12 18.14
CA PHE A 176 10.84 7.66 17.71
C PHE A 176 9.87 8.82 17.45
N LYS A 177 9.91 9.88 18.27
CA LYS A 177 9.12 11.09 18.01
C LYS A 177 9.52 11.77 16.69
N GLN A 178 10.81 11.87 16.40
CA GLN A 178 11.29 12.41 15.13
C GLN A 178 10.86 11.54 13.94
N ALA A 179 10.93 10.22 14.10
CA ALA A 179 10.48 9.28 13.09
C ALA A 179 8.96 9.42 12.81
N LYS A 180 8.12 9.48 13.85
CA LYS A 180 6.68 9.75 13.69
C LYS A 180 6.42 11.04 12.91
N ASN A 181 7.09 12.13 13.29
CA ASN A 181 6.96 13.41 12.59
C ASN A 181 7.38 13.35 11.10
N ILE A 182 8.28 12.44 10.72
CA ILE A 182 8.67 12.22 9.32
C ILE A 182 7.57 11.44 8.60
N VAL A 183 7.08 10.34 9.19
CA VAL A 183 6.01 9.50 8.59
C VAL A 183 4.70 10.27 8.46
N ASP A 184 4.34 11.08 9.45
CA ASP A 184 3.11 11.88 9.43
C ASP A 184 3.08 12.90 8.28
N LYS A 185 4.25 13.31 7.76
CA LYS A 185 4.32 14.19 6.58
C LYS A 185 4.02 13.46 5.27
N THR A 186 4.19 12.14 5.24
CA THR A 186 4.16 11.31 4.02
C THR A 186 5.32 11.61 3.05
N LEU A 187 5.58 10.73 2.10
CA LEU A 187 6.62 10.90 1.07
C LEU A 187 6.26 12.00 0.07
N VAL A 188 4.97 12.14 -0.25
CA VAL A 188 4.45 13.19 -1.14
C VAL A 188 3.31 13.94 -0.42
N PRO A 189 3.65 14.94 0.42
CA PRO A 189 2.66 15.72 1.16
C PRO A 189 1.70 16.45 0.21
N ILE A 190 0.47 16.71 0.67
CA ILE A 190 -0.51 17.55 -0.06
C ILE A 190 0.10 18.94 -0.28
N ASP A 191 0.62 19.52 0.80
CA ASP A 191 1.25 20.83 0.84
C ASP A 191 2.65 20.74 1.45
N GLY A 192 3.56 21.57 0.94
CA GLY A 192 4.95 21.60 1.38
C GLY A 192 5.85 20.60 0.65
N ASN A 193 7.07 20.46 1.16
CA ASN A 193 8.10 19.66 0.53
C ASN A 193 8.13 18.25 1.12
N SER A 194 8.41 17.26 0.26
CA SER A 194 8.76 15.91 0.67
C SER A 194 9.84 15.91 1.76
N PRO A 195 9.84 14.93 2.67
CA PRO A 195 10.91 14.76 3.63
C PRO A 195 12.27 14.71 2.93
N GLY A 196 13.25 15.45 3.44
CA GLY A 196 14.59 15.45 2.87
C GLY A 196 15.31 14.13 3.17
N VAL A 197 15.89 13.49 2.14
CA VAL A 197 16.60 12.20 2.28
C VAL A 197 17.63 12.19 3.41
N ILE A 198 18.37 13.29 3.60
CA ILE A 198 19.37 13.40 4.68
C ILE A 198 18.71 13.30 6.07
N GLN A 199 17.57 13.98 6.25
CA GLN A 199 16.85 13.95 7.52
C GLN A 199 16.31 12.54 7.80
N VAL A 200 15.74 11.89 6.79
CA VAL A 200 15.22 10.52 6.93
C VAL A 200 16.36 9.55 7.25
N THR A 201 17.47 9.58 6.49
CA THR A 201 18.66 8.75 6.72
C THR A 201 19.23 8.94 8.14
N ILE A 202 19.32 10.18 8.65
CA ILE A 202 19.87 10.42 10.00
C ILE A 202 19.00 9.72 11.06
N VAL A 203 17.68 9.82 10.95
CA VAL A 203 16.76 9.25 11.93
C VAL A 203 16.67 7.72 11.78
N SER A 204 16.60 7.21 10.56
CA SER A 204 16.55 5.76 10.26
C SER A 204 17.83 5.05 10.72
N GLU A 205 19.01 5.62 10.40
CA GLU A 205 20.30 5.07 10.85
C GLU A 205 20.45 5.18 12.36
N GLY A 206 20.03 6.30 12.97
CA GLY A 206 20.06 6.51 14.41
C GLY A 206 19.27 5.43 15.13
N LEU A 207 18.02 5.20 14.72
CA LEU A 207 17.17 4.12 15.25
C LEU A 207 17.81 2.74 15.01
N SER A 208 18.25 2.45 13.79
CA SER A 208 18.85 1.16 13.45
C SER A 208 20.09 0.85 14.30
N LYS A 209 21.00 1.82 14.46
CA LYS A 209 22.20 1.70 15.28
C LYS A 209 21.85 1.51 16.76
N SER A 210 20.92 2.30 17.30
CA SER A 210 20.48 2.16 18.69
C SER A 210 19.83 0.79 18.95
N ILE A 211 18.97 0.31 18.04
CA ILE A 211 18.32 -1.00 18.14
C ILE A 211 19.35 -2.14 18.08
N ALA A 212 20.33 -2.05 17.17
CA ALA A 212 21.41 -3.03 17.07
C ALA A 212 22.26 -3.06 18.35
N GLY A 213 22.58 -1.88 18.91
CA GLY A 213 23.30 -1.74 20.17
C GLY A 213 22.57 -2.40 21.34
N LEU A 214 21.25 -2.19 21.44
CA LEU A 214 20.41 -2.84 22.48
C LEU A 214 20.40 -4.37 22.35
N LYS A 215 20.27 -4.90 21.14
CA LYS A 215 20.30 -6.35 20.89
C LYS A 215 21.63 -6.95 21.34
N LEU A 216 22.75 -6.31 21.04
CA LEU A 216 24.07 -6.75 21.47
C LEU A 216 24.22 -6.68 23.00
N ALA A 217 23.80 -5.58 23.62
CA ALA A 217 23.87 -5.40 25.08
C ALA A 217 23.07 -6.49 25.81
N ASN A 218 21.85 -6.80 25.34
CA ASN A 218 21.02 -7.85 25.93
C ASN A 218 21.65 -9.26 25.81
N VAL A 219 22.33 -9.55 24.69
CA VAL A 219 23.07 -10.81 24.52
C VAL A 219 24.23 -10.90 25.52
N PHE A 220 25.00 -9.82 25.71
CA PHE A 220 26.10 -9.79 26.67
C PHE A 220 25.63 -9.97 28.11
N GLU A 221 24.52 -9.33 28.51
CA GLU A 221 23.94 -9.53 29.85
C GLU A 221 23.45 -10.97 30.07
N GLY A 222 22.83 -11.58 29.06
CA GLY A 222 22.47 -13.00 29.10
C GLY A 222 23.67 -13.93 29.31
N LEU A 223 24.79 -13.65 28.63
CA LEU A 223 26.03 -14.42 28.76
C LEU A 223 26.68 -14.24 30.15
N LYS A 224 26.63 -13.04 30.74
CA LYS A 224 27.09 -12.81 32.12
C LYS A 224 26.29 -13.65 33.12
N GLY A 225 24.96 -13.69 32.97
CA GLY A 225 24.07 -14.51 33.80
C GLY A 225 24.34 -16.01 33.71
N LEU A 226 24.67 -16.52 32.52
CA LEU A 226 25.10 -17.92 32.33
C LEU A 226 26.44 -18.21 33.04
N ASN A 227 27.37 -17.27 33.00
CA ASN A 227 28.69 -17.44 33.62
C ASN A 227 28.61 -17.45 35.16
N THR A 228 27.74 -16.64 35.76
CA THR A 228 27.48 -16.66 37.21
C THR A 228 26.79 -17.95 37.65
N LEU A 229 25.80 -18.44 36.89
CA LEU A 229 25.18 -19.76 37.11
C LEU A 229 26.18 -20.91 37.06
N ASN A 230 27.09 -20.90 36.09
CA ASN A 230 28.13 -21.92 35.96
C ASN A 230 29.10 -21.89 37.16
N LYS A 231 29.49 -20.70 37.63
CA LYS A 231 30.31 -20.56 38.86
C LYS A 231 29.58 -21.10 40.10
N GLY A 232 28.29 -20.79 40.25
CA GLY A 232 27.45 -21.33 41.33
C GLY A 232 27.37 -22.86 41.30
N LEU A 233 27.20 -23.44 40.11
CA LEU A 233 27.14 -24.90 39.94
C LEU A 233 28.48 -25.58 40.29
N LYS A 234 29.62 -24.96 39.96
CA LYS A 234 30.95 -25.45 40.37
C LYS A 234 31.13 -25.40 41.89
N GLY A 235 30.71 -24.31 42.54
CA GLY A 235 30.72 -24.20 44.01
C GLY A 235 29.89 -25.29 44.69
N LEU A 236 28.71 -25.60 44.15
CA LEU A 236 27.85 -26.66 44.68
C LEU A 236 28.48 -28.06 44.55
N LYS A 237 29.20 -28.33 43.45
CA LYS A 237 29.95 -29.58 43.26
C LYS A 237 31.10 -29.70 44.27
N ALA A 238 31.82 -28.62 44.54
CA ALA A 238 32.86 -28.58 45.56
C ALA A 238 32.30 -28.87 46.97
N LEU A 239 31.14 -28.30 47.30
CA LEU A 239 30.48 -28.53 48.59
C LEU A 239 30.03 -29.99 48.77
N LYS A 240 29.48 -30.61 47.70
CA LYS A 240 29.14 -32.04 47.70
C LYS A 240 30.38 -32.94 47.84
N GLY A 241 31.53 -32.52 47.30
CA GLY A 241 32.81 -33.20 47.48
C GLY A 241 33.30 -33.14 48.93
N LEU A 242 33.23 -31.96 49.56
CA LEU A 242 33.59 -31.77 50.97
C LEU A 242 32.71 -32.60 51.91
N ARG A 243 31.39 -32.64 51.67
CA ARG A 243 30.47 -33.45 52.49
C ARG A 243 30.79 -34.94 52.42
N ARG A 244 31.15 -35.46 51.24
CA ARG A 244 31.57 -36.87 51.08
C ARG A 244 32.89 -37.18 51.79
N MET A 245 33.83 -36.23 51.81
CA MET A 245 35.06 -36.38 52.60
C MET A 245 34.79 -36.36 54.10
N ARG A 246 33.88 -35.48 54.58
CA ARG A 246 33.51 -35.42 55.99
C ARG A 246 32.85 -36.72 56.48
N MET A 247 31.95 -37.31 55.67
CA MET A 247 31.40 -38.65 55.95
C MET A 247 32.47 -39.74 55.98
N LYS A 248 33.43 -39.74 55.04
CA LYS A 248 34.52 -40.71 55.02
C LYS A 248 35.48 -40.60 56.21
N MET A 249 35.60 -39.40 56.79
CA MET A 249 36.45 -39.16 57.98
C MET A 249 35.70 -39.33 59.31
N GLY A 250 34.45 -39.80 59.30
CA GLY A 250 33.69 -40.06 60.53
C GLY A 250 33.36 -38.80 61.35
N MET A 251 33.38 -37.61 60.72
CA MET A 251 33.17 -36.32 61.38
C MET A 251 31.72 -35.81 61.28
N GLU A 252 30.72 -36.70 61.29
CA GLU A 252 29.32 -36.31 61.47
C GLU A 252 28.90 -36.66 62.91
N SER A 253 28.60 -35.62 63.70
CA SER A 253 27.89 -35.71 64.98
C SER A 253 26.41 -35.45 64.74
#